data_AF-A0A1G3L1A8-F1
#
_entry.id   AF-A0A1G3L1A8-F1
#
_cell.length_a   1.000
_cell.length_b   1.000
_cell.length_c   1.000
_cell.angle_alpha   90.00
_cell.angle_beta   90.00
_cell.angle_gamma   90.00
#
_symmetry.space_group_name_H-M   'P 1'
#
loop_
_entity.id
_entity.type
_entity.pdbx_description
1 polymer ?
#
loop_
_entity_poly.entity_id
_entity_poly.type
_entity_poly.pdbx_seq_one_letter_code
_entity_poly.pdbx_strand_id
1 'polypeptide(L)'
;MDYLEELKKEFPEIRAFDEDDFYWEQEAYDYLKQNDTENAGKIFKKLCLSQPAHHGGFEGLAFVYYKTGEKDKALWFMEKAIAITQSPLIDYTIAISTIKEMETNLINIKENKNLIEWWNTTDE
;
A
#
# COMPACT_ATOMS: atom_id res chain seq x y z
N MET A 1 8.26 -15.71 1.84
CA MET A 1 7.38 -15.47 3.00
C MET A 1 6.07 -14.91 2.48
N ASP A 2 4.93 -15.25 3.07
CA ASP A 2 3.66 -14.57 2.80
C ASP A 2 3.37 -13.63 3.97
N TYR A 3 3.61 -12.34 3.78
CA TYR A 3 3.47 -11.34 4.84
C TYR A 3 2.01 -11.06 5.18
N LEU A 4 1.03 -11.47 4.35
CA LEU A 4 -0.39 -11.33 4.70
C LEU A 4 -0.80 -12.23 5.87
N GLU A 5 -0.18 -13.41 6.01
CA GLU A 5 -0.45 -14.30 7.15
C GLU A 5 0.05 -13.70 8.47
N GLU A 6 1.09 -12.86 8.44
CA GLU A 6 1.51 -12.09 9.61
C GLU A 6 0.46 -11.02 9.95
N LEU A 7 -0.06 -10.30 8.95
CA LEU A 7 -1.10 -9.30 9.16
C LEU A 7 -2.38 -9.91 9.74
N LYS A 8 -2.81 -11.09 9.25
CA LYS A 8 -3.98 -11.81 9.78
C LYS A 8 -3.82 -12.24 11.24
N LYS A 9 -2.59 -12.53 11.67
CA LYS A 9 -2.30 -12.84 13.08
C LYS A 9 -2.29 -11.58 13.96
N GLU A 10 -1.84 -10.46 13.41
CA GLU A 10 -1.83 -9.16 14.09
C GLU A 10 -3.25 -8.58 14.24
N PHE A 11 -4.10 -8.75 13.21
CA PHE A 11 -5.47 -8.25 13.15
C PHE A 11 -6.48 -9.38 12.86
N PRO A 12 -6.64 -10.35 13.77
CA PRO A 12 -7.51 -11.51 13.56
C PRO A 12 -9.00 -11.15 13.51
N GLU A 13 -9.38 -9.93 13.90
CA GLU A 13 -10.74 -9.40 13.86
C GLU A 13 -11.15 -8.94 12.45
N ILE A 14 -10.20 -8.50 11.62
CA ILE A 14 -10.51 -7.91 10.32
C ILE A 14 -11.04 -8.96 9.35
N ARG A 15 -12.13 -8.65 8.66
CA ARG A 15 -12.79 -9.53 7.69
C ARG A 15 -12.85 -8.84 6.33
N ALA A 16 -12.43 -9.55 5.29
CA ALA A 16 -12.50 -9.04 3.94
C ALA A 16 -13.95 -8.70 3.56
N PHE A 17 -14.17 -7.50 3.01
CA PHE A 17 -15.46 -7.00 2.53
C PHE A 17 -16.56 -6.81 3.60
N ASP A 18 -16.20 -6.74 4.89
CA ASP A 18 -17.15 -6.61 6.01
C ASP A 18 -16.93 -5.32 6.83
N GLU A 19 -15.81 -4.61 6.64
CA GLU A 19 -15.47 -3.42 7.40
C GLU A 19 -16.04 -2.14 6.77
N ASP A 20 -16.27 -1.11 7.60
CA ASP A 20 -16.53 0.26 7.13
C ASP A 20 -15.20 0.98 6.84
N ASP A 21 -14.59 0.60 5.71
CA ASP A 21 -13.21 0.92 5.36
C ASP A 21 -13.06 1.95 4.23
N PHE A 22 -14.17 2.59 3.83
CA PHE A 22 -14.24 3.47 2.67
C PHE A 22 -13.21 4.60 2.70
N TYR A 23 -12.87 5.12 3.89
CA TYR A 23 -11.95 6.24 4.06
C TYR A 23 -10.54 5.84 4.52
N TRP A 24 -10.27 4.55 4.74
CA TRP A 24 -9.01 4.10 5.34
C TRP A 24 -7.78 4.45 4.48
N GLU A 25 -7.89 4.36 3.16
CA GLU A 25 -6.79 4.75 2.28
C GLU A 25 -6.42 6.23 2.46
N GLN A 26 -7.42 7.11 2.41
CA GLN A 26 -7.23 8.55 2.58
C GLN A 26 -6.67 8.87 3.97
N GLU A 27 -7.23 8.25 5.01
CA GLU A 27 -6.75 8.40 6.40
C GLU A 27 -5.27 8.02 6.52
N ALA A 28 -4.87 6.89 5.92
CA ALA A 28 -3.50 6.41 5.98
C ALA A 28 -2.52 7.34 5.24
N TYR A 29 -2.90 7.89 4.08
CA TYR A 29 -2.09 8.90 3.40
C TYR A 29 -2.02 10.22 4.17
N ASP A 30 -3.08 10.62 4.88
CA ASP A 30 -3.04 11.80 5.73
C ASP A 30 -2.11 11.63 6.93
N TYR A 31 -1.98 10.41 7.48
CA TYR A 31 -0.91 10.08 8.43
C TYR A 31 0.48 10.14 7.79
N LEU A 32 0.66 9.63 6.56
CA LEU A 32 1.94 9.73 5.85
C LEU A 32 2.36 11.18 5.58
N LYS A 33 1.43 12.08 5.22
CA LYS A 33 1.69 13.53 5.08
C LYS A 33 2.19 14.15 6.39
N GLN A 34 1.69 13.67 7.51
CA GLN A 34 2.12 14.09 8.86
C GLN A 34 3.38 13.37 9.34
N ASN A 35 3.99 12.53 8.49
CA ASN A 35 5.12 11.67 8.81
C ASN A 35 4.84 10.66 9.95
N ASP A 36 3.56 10.40 10.24
CA ASP A 36 3.10 9.40 11.21
C ASP A 36 3.06 8.01 10.56
N THR A 37 4.24 7.45 10.37
CA THR A 37 4.40 6.12 9.74
C THR A 37 3.81 4.99 10.56
N GLU A 38 3.67 5.16 11.89
CA GLU A 38 3.10 4.13 12.77
C GLU A 38 1.60 3.97 12.53
N ASN A 39 0.85 5.08 12.57
CA ASN A 39 -0.59 5.03 12.35
C ASN A 39 -0.93 4.74 10.88
N ALA A 40 -0.20 5.32 9.93
CA ALA A 40 -0.32 4.96 8.52
C ALA A 40 -0.15 3.44 8.31
N GLY A 41 0.88 2.85 8.91
CA GLY A 41 1.14 1.41 8.84
C GLY A 41 -0.02 0.58 9.37
N LYS A 42 -0.61 0.94 10.51
CA LYS A 42 -1.77 0.23 11.08
C LYS A 42 -2.96 0.24 10.14
N ILE A 43 -3.30 1.40 9.57
CA ILE A 43 -4.46 1.53 8.68
C ILE A 43 -4.22 0.79 7.36
N PHE A 44 -3.04 0.92 6.73
CA PHE A 44 -2.73 0.18 5.50
C PHE A 44 -2.71 -1.34 5.70
N LYS A 45 -2.22 -1.83 6.84
CA LYS A 45 -2.28 -3.27 7.18
C LYS A 45 -3.72 -3.77 7.23
N LYS A 46 -4.61 -3.02 7.90
CA LYS A 46 -6.04 -3.34 7.95
C LYS A 46 -6.68 -3.27 6.56
N LEU A 47 -6.34 -2.26 5.76
CA LEU A 47 -6.84 -2.10 4.40
C LEU A 47 -6.43 -3.27 3.49
N CYS A 48 -5.20 -3.79 3.59
CA CYS A 48 -4.76 -4.99 2.87
C CYS A 48 -5.63 -6.22 3.18
N LEU A 49 -6.13 -6.33 4.42
CA LEU A 49 -6.96 -7.46 4.86
C LEU A 49 -8.43 -7.27 4.49
N SER A 50 -8.95 -6.05 4.65
CA SER A 50 -10.35 -5.73 4.40
C SER A 50 -10.66 -5.64 2.90
N GLN A 51 -9.75 -5.03 2.14
CA GLN A 51 -9.86 -4.87 0.68
C GLN A 51 -8.70 -5.57 -0.04
N PRO A 52 -8.69 -6.91 -0.11
CA PRO A 52 -7.58 -7.67 -0.70
C PRO A 52 -7.43 -7.46 -2.22
N ALA A 53 -8.42 -6.85 -2.88
CA ALA A 53 -8.40 -6.47 -4.29
C ALA A 53 -8.08 -4.98 -4.51
N HIS A 54 -7.85 -4.21 -3.45
CA HIS A 54 -7.51 -2.80 -3.56
C HIS A 54 -6.00 -2.60 -3.47
N HIS A 55 -5.40 -2.02 -4.52
CA HIS A 55 -3.96 -1.84 -4.59
C HIS A 55 -3.40 -0.86 -3.54
N GLY A 56 -4.18 0.14 -3.11
CA GLY A 56 -3.71 1.25 -2.28
C GLY A 56 -3.26 0.81 -0.89
N GLY A 57 -3.91 -0.20 -0.32
CA GLY A 57 -3.48 -0.83 0.92
C GLY A 57 -2.05 -1.40 0.82
N PHE A 58 -1.77 -2.10 -0.28
CA PHE A 58 -0.47 -2.74 -0.52
C PHE A 58 0.59 -1.71 -0.88
N GLU A 59 0.26 -0.74 -1.74
CA GLU A 59 1.16 0.34 -2.11
C GLU A 59 1.57 1.16 -0.87
N GLY A 60 0.60 1.65 -0.11
CA GLY A 60 0.84 2.43 1.11
C GLY A 60 1.67 1.67 2.15
N LEU A 61 1.42 0.37 2.32
CA LEU A 61 2.21 -0.44 3.24
C LEU A 61 3.66 -0.65 2.75
N ALA A 62 3.88 -0.72 1.43
CA ALA A 62 5.22 -0.74 0.87
C ALA A 62 6.00 0.56 1.16
N PHE A 63 5.35 1.72 1.09
CA PHE A 63 5.95 2.99 1.51
C PHE A 63 6.33 2.99 2.99
N VAL A 64 5.43 2.56 3.87
CA VAL A 64 5.69 2.51 5.32
C VAL A 64 6.88 1.59 5.61
N TYR A 65 6.91 0.38 5.04
CA TYR A 65 8.02 -0.54 5.23
C TYR A 65 9.34 -0.01 4.68
N TYR A 66 9.31 0.71 3.55
CA TYR A 66 10.52 1.32 3.03
C TYR A 66 11.04 2.43 3.94
N LYS A 67 10.15 3.32 4.42
CA LYS A 67 10.52 4.41 5.35
C LYS A 67 11.04 3.90 6.70
N THR A 68 10.59 2.73 7.14
CA THR A 68 11.00 2.10 8.41
C THR A 68 12.18 1.14 8.26
N GLY A 69 12.73 0.99 7.06
CA GLY A 69 13.93 0.19 6.78
C GLY A 69 13.68 -1.31 6.52
N GLU A 70 12.42 -1.74 6.48
CA GLU A 70 11.99 -3.11 6.19
C GLU A 70 11.92 -3.37 4.68
N LYS A 71 13.05 -3.23 3.98
CA LYS A 71 13.14 -3.28 2.51
C LYS A 71 12.53 -4.53 1.87
N ASP A 72 12.73 -5.70 2.48
CA ASP A 72 12.19 -6.97 1.94
C ASP A 72 10.67 -7.02 1.94
N LYS A 73 10.04 -6.44 2.98
CA LYS A 73 8.59 -6.28 3.02
C LYS A 73 8.13 -5.24 2.01
N ALA A 74 8.83 -4.11 1.92
CA ALA A 74 8.51 -3.06 0.96
C ALA A 74 8.47 -3.59 -0.48
N LEU A 75 9.47 -4.39 -0.89
CA LEU A 75 9.49 -5.04 -2.20
C LEU A 75 8.28 -5.95 -2.41
N TRP A 76 8.02 -6.83 -1.44
CA TRP A 76 6.93 -7.79 -1.54
C TRP A 76 5.57 -7.11 -1.66
N PHE A 77 5.30 -6.08 -0.85
CA PHE A 77 4.03 -5.35 -0.88
C PHE A 77 3.86 -4.51 -2.15
N MET A 78 4.93 -3.88 -2.66
CA MET A 78 4.87 -3.14 -3.92
C MET A 78 4.62 -4.07 -5.11
N GLU A 79 5.26 -5.24 -5.14
CA GLU A 79 5.02 -6.27 -6.17
C GLU A 79 3.58 -6.79 -6.14
N LYS A 80 2.98 -6.93 -4.94
CA LYS A 80 1.56 -7.28 -4.79
C LYS A 80 0.64 -6.18 -5.30
N ALA A 81 0.92 -4.91 -5.00
CA ALA A 81 0.14 -3.78 -5.48
C ALA A 81 0.07 -3.75 -7.02
N ILE A 82 1.21 -3.91 -7.69
CA ILE A 82 1.29 -3.98 -9.16
C ILE A 82 0.56 -5.22 -9.71
N ALA A 83 0.70 -6.38 -9.07
CA ALA A 83 0.03 -7.60 -9.51
C ALA A 83 -1.50 -7.48 -9.43
N ILE A 84 -2.02 -6.78 -8.41
CA ILE A 84 -3.45 -6.48 -8.28
C ILE A 84 -3.92 -5.68 -9.51
N THR A 85 -3.21 -4.63 -9.92
CA THR A 85 -3.64 -3.80 -11.06
C THR A 85 -3.65 -4.50 -12.41
N GLN A 86 -2.96 -5.63 -12.52
CA GLN A 86 -2.88 -6.44 -13.74
C GLN A 86 -3.84 -7.65 -13.70
N SER A 87 -4.55 -7.84 -12.59
CA SER A 87 -5.47 -8.96 -12.42
C SER A 87 -6.70 -8.78 -13.32
N PRO A 88 -7.01 -9.77 -14.19
CA PRO A 88 -8.20 -9.72 -15.04
C PRO A 88 -9.50 -9.83 -14.25
N LEU A 89 -9.44 -10.14 -12.95
CA LEU A 89 -10.57 -10.26 -12.06
C LEU A 89 -10.99 -8.92 -11.43
N ILE A 90 -10.25 -7.84 -11.69
CA ILE A 90 -10.52 -6.52 -11.13
C ILE A 90 -11.20 -5.65 -12.19
N ASP A 91 -12.41 -5.18 -11.87
CA ASP A 91 -13.28 -4.39 -12.77
C ASP A 91 -13.06 -2.86 -12.62
N TYR A 92 -11.92 -2.45 -12.06
CA TYR A 92 -11.55 -1.04 -11.91
C TYR A 92 -10.51 -0.66 -12.95
N THR A 93 -10.78 0.44 -13.67
CA THR A 93 -9.78 1.06 -14.53
C THR A 93 -8.83 1.87 -13.67
N ILE A 94 -7.66 1.32 -13.37
CA ILE A 94 -6.56 2.04 -12.71
C ILE A 94 -5.83 2.88 -13.77
N ALA A 95 -5.50 4.12 -13.45
CA ALA A 95 -4.80 4.99 -14.37
C ALA A 95 -3.40 4.44 -14.69
N ILE A 96 -3.00 4.51 -15.97
CA ILE A 96 -1.68 4.07 -16.43
C ILE A 96 -0.56 4.84 -15.68
N SER A 97 -0.79 6.10 -15.30
CA SER A 97 0.14 6.88 -14.48
C SER A 97 0.40 6.23 -13.12
N THR A 98 -0.65 5.83 -12.41
CA THR A 98 -0.56 5.15 -11.10
C THR A 98 0.25 3.85 -11.20
N ILE A 99 0.02 3.05 -12.26
CA ILE A 99 0.79 1.81 -12.49
C ILE A 99 2.28 2.14 -12.70
N LYS A 100 2.59 3.14 -13.52
CA LYS A 100 3.98 3.57 -13.77
C LYS A 100 4.66 4.12 -12.52
N GLU A 101 3.94 4.82 -11.66
CA GLU A 101 4.45 5.33 -10.38
C GLU A 101 4.85 4.19 -9.45
N MET A 102 4.00 3.17 -9.31
CA MET A 102 4.33 1.96 -8.54
C MET A 102 5.52 1.21 -9.13
N GLU A 103 5.58 1.03 -10.46
CA GLU A 103 6.73 0.40 -11.12
C GLU A 103 8.02 1.19 -10.87
N THR A 104 7.95 2.52 -10.92
CA THR A 104 9.08 3.39 -10.62
C THR A 104 9.49 3.26 -9.15
N ASN A 105 8.53 3.20 -8.23
CA ASN A 105 8.80 3.00 -6.82
C ASN A 105 9.37 1.61 -6.51
N LEU A 106 8.95 0.57 -7.23
CA LEU A 106 9.57 -0.75 -7.13
C LEU A 106 11.06 -0.68 -7.52
N ILE A 107 11.40 0.03 -8.60
CA ILE A 107 12.80 0.26 -9.00
C ILE A 107 13.53 1.07 -7.92
N ASN A 108 12.93 2.14 -7.40
CA ASN A 108 13.54 2.96 -6.35
C ASN A 108 13.80 2.17 -5.06
N ILE A 109 12.89 1.30 -4.63
CA ILE A 109 13.12 0.41 -3.48
C ILE A 109 14.32 -0.50 -3.77
N LYS A 110 14.38 -1.15 -4.95
CA LYS A 110 15.50 -2.01 -5.35
C LYS A 110 16.83 -1.27 -5.31
N GLU A 111 16.85 -0.04 -5.80
CA GLU A 111 18.04 0.80 -5.91
C GLU A 111 18.33 1.66 -4.67
N ASN A 112 17.51 1.56 -3.63
CA ASN A 112 17.63 2.35 -2.39
C ASN A 112 17.57 3.88 -2.63
N LYS A 113 16.64 4.31 -3.49
CA LYS A 113 16.34 5.71 -3.84
C LYS A 113 15.08 6.21 -3.15
N ASN A 114 14.86 7.51 -3.14
CA ASN A 114 13.60 8.09 -2.65
C ASN A 114 12.41 7.62 -3.49
N LEU A 115 11.28 7.40 -2.83
CA LEU A 115 10.03 7.04 -3.51
C LEU A 115 9.31 8.30 -3.99
N ILE A 116 8.50 8.15 -5.04
CA ILE A 116 7.55 9.15 -5.50
C ILE A 116 6.40 9.16 -4.50
N GLU A 117 6.24 10.26 -3.77
CA GLU A 117 5.16 10.47 -2.82
C GLU A 117 4.03 11.27 -3.50
N TRP A 118 3.17 10.59 -4.25
CA TRP A 118 2.12 11.24 -5.06
C TRP A 118 1.12 12.03 -4.21
N TRP A 119 0.90 11.66 -2.95
CA TRP A 119 0.01 12.39 -2.04
C TRP A 119 0.57 13.75 -1.60
N ASN A 120 1.84 14.05 -1.91
CA ASN A 120 2.51 15.31 -1.62
C ASN A 120 2.63 16.21 -2.85
N THR A 121 2.18 15.78 -4.03
CA THR A 121 2.14 16.68 -5.20
C THR A 121 0.94 17.60 -5.07
N THR A 122 1.20 18.90 -4.84
CA THR A 122 0.19 19.93 -5.06
C THR A 122 -0.01 20.04 -6.56
N ASP A 123 -1.24 19.85 -7.04
CA ASP A 123 -1.64 20.37 -8.35
C ASP A 123 -1.39 21.89 -8.33
N GLU A 124 -0.32 22.34 -8.99
CA GLU A 124 -0.07 23.75 -9.28
C GLU A 124 -0.93 24.23 -10.47
#